data_AF-A0AAU1Z444-F1
#
_entry.id   AF-A0AAU1Z444-F1
#
_cell.length_a   1.000
_cell.length_b   1.000
_cell.length_c   1.000
_cell.angle_alpha   90.00
_cell.angle_beta   90.00
_cell.angle_gamma   90.00
#
_symmetry.space_group_name_H-M   'P 1'
#
loop_
_entity.id
_entity.type
_entity.pdbx_description
1 polymer ?
#
loop_
_entity_poly.entity_id
_entity_poly.type
_entity_poly.pdbx_seq_one_letter_code
_entity_poly.pdbx_strand_id
1 'polypeptide(L)'
;MQEKPGSRSLPALPLVVLAAFYLRYGVVGNLVAVGLAALLAYGPRAWAALGRRLGIAAGILLVGLIPHLLYATKVTGWPLGLIFSATSQANRAFVGDGLLYYLAIFPYRLAGDLGAVIMAAGVFATGMALRRLLQCRRADPYATRIVDRREAFLGTTALLVFVVLGIATDGEPRFVYLSVVLLTVIGVQSVAELAGRWAAPVLTAVSALSVVTVLGTTQVVAHGAMPGPDRLSDSTVPAARQLSSPAPCLVVTGYEPEVGWYSGCDAVTYAQYRKMRAPEGTRVSLLLFERGRLQPSTAGLQKLSGNRETTVRTISTPGSLGTATVITLH
;
A
#
# COMPACT_ATOMS: atom_id res chain seq x y z
N MET A 1 -25.22 2.07 9.85
CA MET A 1 -26.13 3.23 9.96
C MET A 1 -27.36 3.16 9.07
N GLN A 2 -27.29 2.59 7.86
CA GLN A 2 -28.51 2.24 7.11
C GLN A 2 -29.04 0.85 7.47
N GLU A 3 -28.19 -0.06 7.93
CA GLU A 3 -28.60 -1.41 8.36
C GLU A 3 -28.99 -1.53 9.85
N LYS A 4 -28.62 -0.54 10.67
CA LYS A 4 -29.02 -0.43 12.08
C LYS A 4 -29.54 0.99 12.33
N PRO A 5 -30.87 1.20 12.35
CA PRO A 5 -31.47 2.46 12.76
C PRO A 5 -30.98 2.85 14.17
N GLY A 6 -30.66 4.12 14.40
CA GLY A 6 -30.22 4.63 15.72
C GLY A 6 -28.72 4.49 16.04
N SER A 7 -27.91 3.89 15.16
CA SER A 7 -26.46 3.78 15.37
C SER A 7 -25.79 5.17 15.44
N ARG A 8 -25.02 5.42 16.51
CA ARG A 8 -24.26 6.66 16.77
C ARG A 8 -22.82 6.62 16.22
N SER A 9 -22.52 5.76 15.24
CA SER A 9 -21.15 5.57 14.75
C SER A 9 -20.66 6.63 13.76
N LEU A 10 -21.54 7.38 13.08
CA LEU A 10 -21.14 8.47 12.16
C LEU A 10 -20.20 9.50 12.78
N PRO A 11 -20.47 10.06 13.98
CA PRO A 11 -19.58 11.06 14.57
C PRO A 11 -18.21 10.49 14.98
N ALA A 12 -18.08 9.18 15.18
CA ALA A 12 -16.80 8.54 15.48
C ALA A 12 -15.96 8.25 14.21
N LEU A 13 -16.61 8.19 13.03
CA LEU A 13 -15.94 7.88 11.76
C LEU A 13 -14.81 8.88 11.43
N PRO A 14 -14.98 10.21 11.55
CA PRO A 14 -13.90 11.16 11.29
C PRO A 14 -12.67 10.92 12.17
N LEU A 15 -12.84 10.54 13.44
CA LEU A 15 -11.71 10.30 14.34
C LEU A 15 -10.86 9.11 13.87
N VAL A 16 -11.51 8.02 13.49
CA VAL A 16 -10.82 6.83 12.95
C VAL A 16 -10.14 7.15 11.63
N VAL A 17 -10.81 7.90 10.75
CA VAL A 17 -10.26 8.31 9.45
C VAL A 17 -9.05 9.22 9.61
N LEU A 18 -9.12 10.21 10.51
CA LEU A 18 -8.02 11.11 10.81
C LEU A 18 -6.84 10.34 11.42
N ALA A 19 -7.10 9.47 12.40
CA ALA A 19 -6.04 8.63 12.98
C ALA A 19 -5.35 7.78 11.90
N ALA A 20 -6.11 7.13 11.03
CA ALA A 20 -5.56 6.33 9.93
C ALA A 20 -4.77 7.19 8.92
N PHE A 21 -5.25 8.39 8.62
CA PHE A 21 -4.55 9.35 7.75
C PHE A 21 -3.20 9.79 8.32
N TYR A 22 -3.17 10.19 9.59
CA TYR A 22 -1.95 10.63 10.26
C TYR A 22 -0.94 9.49 10.51
N LEU A 23 -1.41 8.25 10.65
CA LEU A 23 -0.53 7.08 10.70
C LEU A 23 0.08 6.75 9.34
N ARG A 24 -0.69 6.88 8.25
CA ARG A 24 -0.22 6.54 6.90
C ARG A 24 -0.96 7.30 5.81
N TYR A 25 -0.27 8.20 5.13
CA TYR A 25 -0.83 8.99 4.01
C TYR A 25 -1.37 8.12 2.86
N GLY A 26 -0.81 6.92 2.65
CA GLY A 26 -1.28 5.97 1.65
C GLY A 26 -2.71 5.45 1.86
N VAL A 27 -3.32 5.68 3.02
CA VAL A 27 -4.69 5.24 3.35
C VAL A 27 -5.75 6.04 2.58
N VAL A 28 -5.43 7.24 2.08
CA VAL A 28 -6.39 8.09 1.34
C VAL A 28 -7.03 7.34 0.17
N GLY A 29 -6.23 6.63 -0.63
CA GLY A 29 -6.74 5.84 -1.75
C GLY A 29 -7.76 4.78 -1.32
N ASN A 30 -7.47 4.08 -0.22
CA ASN A 30 -8.37 3.06 0.33
C ASN A 30 -9.67 3.67 0.85
N LEU A 31 -9.60 4.83 1.52
CA LEU A 31 -10.78 5.53 2.02
C LEU A 31 -11.68 6.01 0.88
N VAL A 32 -11.09 6.53 -0.19
CA VAL A 32 -11.82 6.91 -1.40
C VAL A 32 -12.48 5.69 -2.03
N ALA A 33 -11.76 4.57 -2.17
CA ALA A 33 -12.30 3.32 -2.69
C ALA A 33 -13.49 2.80 -1.86
N VAL A 34 -13.37 2.78 -0.53
CA VAL A 34 -14.45 2.40 0.40
C VAL A 34 -15.64 3.36 0.28
N GLY A 35 -15.39 4.67 0.20
CA GLY A 35 -16.44 5.67 0.04
C GLY A 35 -17.21 5.50 -1.27
N LEU A 36 -16.50 5.30 -2.38
CA LEU A 36 -17.09 5.02 -3.69
C LEU A 36 -17.87 3.70 -3.70
N ALA A 37 -17.33 2.64 -3.11
CA ALA A 37 -18.04 1.36 -2.94
C ALA A 37 -19.34 1.55 -2.16
N ALA A 38 -19.32 2.34 -1.08
CA ALA A 38 -20.51 2.63 -0.28
C ALA A 38 -21.53 3.47 -1.05
N LEU A 39 -21.09 4.43 -1.87
CA LEU A 39 -21.96 5.19 -2.76
C LEU A 39 -22.61 4.29 -3.81
N LEU A 40 -21.84 3.36 -4.41
CA LEU A 40 -22.34 2.43 -5.41
C LEU A 40 -23.35 1.44 -4.82
N ALA A 41 -23.03 0.82 -3.69
CA ALA A 41 -23.88 -0.19 -3.05
C ALA A 41 -25.18 0.42 -2.47
N TYR A 42 -25.08 1.54 -1.76
CA TYR A 42 -26.23 2.11 -1.03
C TYR A 42 -26.97 3.22 -1.80
N GLY A 43 -26.30 3.90 -2.74
CA GLY A 43 -26.92 4.80 -3.72
C GLY A 43 -27.05 6.25 -3.25
N PRO A 44 -27.02 7.23 -4.17
CA PRO A 44 -26.89 8.65 -3.84
C PRO A 44 -28.05 9.19 -3.00
N ARG A 45 -29.28 8.71 -3.23
CA ARG A 45 -30.48 9.13 -2.49
C ARG A 45 -30.42 8.78 -1.01
N ALA A 46 -29.87 7.61 -0.68
CA ALA A 46 -29.75 7.16 0.71
C ALA A 46 -28.66 7.93 1.47
N TRP A 47 -27.66 8.44 0.75
CA TRP A 47 -26.66 9.37 1.28
C TRP A 47 -27.21 10.79 1.46
N ALA A 48 -28.03 11.27 0.51
CA ALA A 48 -28.71 12.56 0.63
C ALA A 48 -29.59 12.64 1.88
N ALA A 49 -30.29 11.56 2.25
CA ALA A 49 -31.06 11.46 3.49
C ALA A 49 -30.21 11.60 4.77
N LEU A 50 -28.91 11.30 4.69
CA LEU A 50 -27.94 11.47 5.77
C LEU A 50 -27.11 12.77 5.63
N GLY A 51 -27.46 13.64 4.68
CA GLY A 51 -26.65 14.79 4.26
C GLY A 51 -26.20 15.70 5.40
N ARG A 52 -27.07 15.99 6.37
CA ARG A 52 -26.69 16.81 7.55
C ARG A 52 -25.61 16.13 8.40
N ARG A 53 -25.73 14.82 8.64
CA ARG A 53 -24.75 14.07 9.46
C ARG A 53 -23.44 13.88 8.70
N LEU A 54 -23.51 13.67 7.39
CA LEU A 54 -22.34 13.61 6.51
C LEU A 54 -21.62 14.96 6.44
N GLY A 55 -22.37 16.07 6.37
CA GLY A 55 -21.81 17.41 6.41
C GLY A 55 -21.05 17.69 7.72
N ILE A 56 -21.62 17.29 8.86
CA ILE A 56 -20.93 17.37 10.16
C ILE A 56 -19.65 16.53 10.17
N ALA A 57 -19.72 15.28 9.70
CA ALA A 57 -18.55 14.39 9.64
C ALA A 57 -17.47 14.92 8.70
N ALA A 58 -17.86 15.43 7.53
CA ALA A 58 -16.97 16.09 6.58
C ALA A 58 -16.34 17.34 7.18
N GLY A 59 -17.11 18.15 7.92
CA GLY A 59 -16.60 19.31 8.65
C GLY A 59 -15.54 18.94 9.69
N ILE A 60 -15.79 17.93 10.52
CA ILE A 60 -14.81 17.42 11.50
C ILE A 60 -13.55 16.94 10.80
N LEU A 61 -13.69 16.20 9.69
CA LEU A 61 -12.58 15.69 8.91
C LEU A 61 -11.76 16.83 8.28
N LEU A 62 -12.41 17.85 7.71
CA LEU A 62 -11.74 19.03 7.15
C LEU A 62 -10.99 19.80 8.24
N VAL A 63 -11.62 20.06 9.39
CA VAL A 63 -10.97 20.72 10.53
C VAL A 63 -9.77 19.92 11.02
N GLY A 64 -9.90 18.60 11.15
CA GLY A 64 -8.81 17.72 11.55
C GLY A 64 -7.66 17.62 10.53
N LEU A 65 -7.91 17.93 9.26
CA LEU A 65 -6.89 17.98 8.21
C LEU A 65 -6.17 19.35 8.14
N ILE A 66 -6.69 20.41 8.77
CA ILE A 66 -6.07 21.75 8.73
C ILE A 66 -4.58 21.71 9.11
N PRO A 67 -4.15 21.06 10.21
CA PRO A 67 -2.72 21.01 10.57
C PRO A 67 -1.86 20.41 9.46
N HIS A 68 -2.34 19.35 8.80
CA HIS A 68 -1.67 18.74 7.66
C HIS A 68 -1.61 19.67 6.45
N LEU A 69 -2.73 20.31 6.08
CA LEU A 69 -2.79 21.20 4.91
C LEU A 69 -1.87 22.42 5.07
N LEU A 70 -1.82 23.00 6.29
CA LEU A 70 -0.91 24.10 6.61
C LEU A 70 0.55 23.66 6.52
N TYR A 71 0.89 22.52 7.11
CA TYR A 71 2.25 21.97 7.04
C TYR A 71 2.65 21.61 5.61
N ALA A 72 1.78 20.93 4.85
CA ALA A 72 2.01 20.58 3.46
C ALA A 72 2.23 21.81 2.59
N THR A 73 1.42 22.86 2.77
CA THR A 73 1.59 24.13 2.03
C THR A 73 2.91 24.81 2.37
N LYS A 74 3.32 24.79 3.65
CA LYS A 74 4.60 25.36 4.09
C LYS A 74 5.81 24.62 3.50
N VAL A 75 5.75 23.29 3.40
CA VAL A 75 6.88 22.46 2.96
C VAL A 75 6.94 22.31 1.45
N THR A 76 5.79 22.17 0.79
CA THR A 76 5.72 21.82 -0.64
C THR A 76 5.11 22.90 -1.52
N GLY A 77 4.63 24.01 -0.94
CA GLY A 77 3.92 25.07 -1.66
C GLY A 77 2.47 24.75 -2.02
N TRP A 78 1.99 23.52 -1.77
CA TRP A 78 0.64 23.09 -2.11
C TRP A 78 0.03 22.19 -1.02
N PRO A 79 -1.24 22.39 -0.61
CA PRO A 79 -1.89 21.60 0.46
C PRO A 79 -1.90 20.08 0.25
N LEU A 80 -1.88 19.62 -1.00
CA LEU A 80 -1.83 18.19 -1.33
C LEU A 80 -0.42 17.71 -1.70
N GLY A 81 0.59 18.59 -1.68
CA GLY A 81 1.92 18.29 -2.20
C GLY A 81 2.62 17.14 -1.47
N LEU A 82 2.38 16.94 -0.17
CA LEU A 82 2.90 15.78 0.56
C LEU A 82 2.27 14.45 0.10
N ILE A 83 0.97 14.44 -0.19
CA ILE A 83 0.25 13.24 -0.68
C ILE A 83 0.74 12.85 -2.08
N PHE A 84 0.92 13.84 -2.96
CA PHE A 84 1.44 13.61 -4.31
C PHE A 84 2.95 13.29 -4.32
N SER A 85 3.73 13.89 -3.42
CA SER A 85 5.13 13.54 -3.21
C SER A 85 5.27 12.08 -2.79
N ALA A 86 4.48 11.62 -1.82
CA ALA A 86 4.49 10.23 -1.37
C ALA A 86 4.15 9.22 -2.49
N THR A 87 3.23 9.58 -3.40
CA THR A 87 2.91 8.73 -4.56
C THR A 87 4.00 8.77 -5.63
N SER A 88 4.70 9.90 -5.81
CA SER A 88 5.85 9.99 -6.72
C SER A 88 7.09 9.22 -6.22
N GLN A 89 7.20 9.02 -4.90
CA GLN A 89 8.27 8.24 -4.27
C GLN A 89 8.06 6.72 -4.39
N ALA A 90 6.88 6.28 -4.83
CA ALA A 90 6.60 4.86 -5.04
C ALA A 90 7.30 4.27 -6.29
N ASN A 91 8.34 4.92 -6.83
CA ASN A 91 9.25 4.44 -7.88
C ASN A 91 8.63 3.75 -9.13
N ARG A 92 7.35 3.99 -9.40
CA ARG A 92 6.61 3.45 -10.56
C ARG A 92 7.23 3.93 -11.88
N ALA A 93 7.28 3.06 -12.88
CA ALA A 93 7.76 3.46 -14.20
C ALA A 93 6.75 4.39 -14.91
N PHE A 94 5.45 4.14 -14.73
CA PHE A 94 4.35 4.94 -15.27
C PHE A 94 3.06 4.79 -14.44
N VAL A 95 2.04 5.60 -14.72
CA VAL A 95 0.73 5.52 -14.05
C VAL A 95 0.03 4.22 -14.45
N GLY A 96 -0.35 3.39 -13.47
CA GLY A 96 -0.97 2.09 -13.72
C GLY A 96 0.02 0.92 -13.86
N ASP A 97 1.32 1.16 -13.68
CA ASP A 97 2.34 0.10 -13.62
C ASP A 97 2.02 -0.94 -12.54
N GLY A 98 1.64 -0.49 -11.34
CA GLY A 98 1.17 -1.36 -10.27
C GLY A 98 -0.10 -2.14 -10.63
N LEU A 99 -1.00 -1.58 -11.45
CA LEU A 99 -2.21 -2.26 -11.91
C LEU A 99 -1.88 -3.35 -12.91
N LEU A 100 -0.96 -3.10 -13.85
CA LEU A 100 -0.48 -4.12 -14.77
C LEU A 100 0.25 -5.23 -14.03
N TYR A 101 1.09 -4.87 -13.05
CA TYR A 101 1.71 -5.84 -12.16
C TYR A 101 0.64 -6.68 -11.48
N TYR A 102 -0.35 -6.06 -10.86
CA TYR A 102 -1.43 -6.76 -10.20
C TYR A 102 -2.24 -7.64 -11.14
N LEU A 103 -2.59 -7.19 -12.34
CA LEU A 103 -3.29 -8.02 -13.34
C LEU A 103 -2.43 -9.21 -13.80
N ALA A 104 -1.11 -9.03 -13.93
CA ALA A 104 -0.20 -10.09 -14.34
C ALA A 104 0.00 -11.16 -13.25
N ILE A 105 -0.10 -10.79 -11.97
CA ILE A 105 0.05 -11.72 -10.85
C ILE A 105 -1.29 -12.24 -10.32
N PHE A 106 -2.41 -11.59 -10.66
CA PHE A 106 -3.73 -11.92 -10.17
C PHE A 106 -4.31 -13.14 -10.90
N PRO A 107 -4.96 -14.08 -10.19
CA PRO A 107 -5.00 -14.26 -8.73
C PRO A 107 -4.03 -15.37 -8.25
N TYR A 108 -3.38 -16.08 -9.18
CA TYR A 108 -2.52 -17.23 -8.92
C TYR A 108 -1.31 -16.92 -8.03
N ARG A 109 -0.56 -15.85 -8.32
CA ARG A 109 0.63 -15.49 -7.53
C ARG A 109 0.29 -14.76 -6.22
N LEU A 110 -0.97 -14.35 -6.03
CA LEU A 110 -1.42 -13.67 -4.82
C LEU A 110 -1.95 -14.63 -3.75
N ALA A 111 -2.62 -15.71 -4.17
CA ALA A 111 -3.31 -16.62 -3.24
C ALA A 111 -3.13 -18.11 -3.56
N GLY A 112 -2.24 -18.45 -4.53
CA GLY A 112 -2.05 -19.81 -5.02
C GLY A 112 -3.18 -20.29 -5.93
N ASP A 113 -3.09 -21.54 -6.43
CA ASP A 113 -4.10 -22.14 -7.32
C ASP A 113 -5.50 -22.13 -6.69
N LEU A 114 -5.61 -22.59 -5.44
CA LEU A 114 -6.88 -22.64 -4.74
C LEU A 114 -7.45 -21.24 -4.50
N GLY A 115 -6.61 -20.33 -4.02
CA GLY A 115 -7.02 -18.95 -3.78
C GLY A 115 -7.44 -18.25 -5.08
N ALA A 116 -6.82 -18.59 -6.22
CA ALA A 116 -7.20 -18.07 -7.51
C ALA A 116 -8.64 -18.41 -7.90
N VAL A 117 -9.02 -19.68 -7.75
CA VAL A 117 -10.39 -20.15 -8.04
C VAL A 117 -11.40 -19.47 -7.10
N ILE A 118 -11.09 -19.41 -5.80
CA ILE A 118 -11.99 -18.81 -4.81
C ILE A 118 -12.14 -17.30 -5.06
N MET A 119 -11.05 -16.58 -5.31
CA MET A 119 -11.10 -15.15 -5.61
C MET A 119 -11.87 -14.87 -6.91
N ALA A 120 -11.71 -15.69 -7.95
CA ALA A 120 -12.49 -15.57 -9.18
C ALA A 120 -14.00 -15.75 -8.93
N ALA A 121 -14.38 -16.71 -8.09
CA ALA A 121 -15.76 -16.87 -7.64
C ALA A 121 -16.25 -15.62 -6.87
N GLY A 122 -15.40 -15.01 -6.04
CA GLY A 122 -15.71 -13.77 -5.33
C GLY A 122 -15.92 -12.56 -6.24
N VAL A 123 -15.10 -12.43 -7.29
CA VAL A 123 -15.27 -11.39 -8.33
C VAL A 123 -16.58 -11.61 -9.09
N PHE A 124 -16.88 -12.86 -9.47
CA PHE A 124 -18.11 -13.21 -10.17
C PHE A 124 -19.35 -12.91 -9.30
N ALA A 125 -19.35 -13.32 -8.04
CA ALA A 125 -20.42 -13.03 -7.08
C ALA A 125 -20.64 -11.52 -6.90
N THR A 126 -19.54 -10.76 -6.78
CA THR A 126 -19.58 -9.29 -6.71
C THR A 126 -20.25 -8.69 -7.94
N GLY A 127 -19.86 -9.15 -9.14
CA GLY A 127 -20.44 -8.69 -10.41
C GLY A 127 -21.94 -9.00 -10.52
N MET A 128 -22.36 -10.19 -10.08
CA MET A 128 -23.78 -10.56 -10.02
C MET A 128 -24.57 -9.72 -9.02
N ALA A 129 -24.04 -9.51 -7.82
CA ALA A 129 -24.66 -8.68 -6.79
C ALA A 129 -24.83 -7.24 -7.30
N LEU A 130 -23.79 -6.66 -7.92
CA LEU A 130 -23.84 -5.31 -8.48
C LEU A 130 -24.86 -5.20 -9.63
N ARG A 131 -24.91 -6.19 -10.54
CA ARG A 131 -25.93 -6.24 -11.60
C ARG A 131 -27.35 -6.29 -11.03
N ARG A 132 -27.59 -7.13 -10.03
CA ARG A 132 -28.88 -7.21 -9.31
C ARG A 132 -29.25 -5.87 -8.67
N LEU A 133 -28.30 -5.21 -8.00
CA LEU A 133 -28.54 -3.88 -7.42
C LEU A 133 -28.92 -2.83 -8.49
N LEU A 134 -28.22 -2.83 -9.63
CA LEU A 134 -28.47 -1.87 -10.71
C LEU A 134 -29.82 -2.13 -11.41
N GLN A 135 -30.21 -3.38 -11.58
CA GLN A 135 -31.50 -3.78 -12.16
C GLN A 135 -32.67 -3.45 -11.20
N CYS A 136 -32.56 -3.84 -9.92
CA CYS A 136 -33.61 -3.56 -8.93
C CYS A 136 -33.78 -2.07 -8.67
N ARG A 137 -32.73 -1.25 -8.75
CA ARG A 137 -32.86 0.22 -8.66
C ARG A 137 -33.77 0.84 -9.71
N ARG A 138 -33.95 0.19 -10.86
CA ARG A 138 -34.86 0.64 -11.93
C ARG A 138 -36.30 0.18 -11.72
N ALA A 139 -36.52 -0.91 -10.98
CA ALA A 139 -37.82 -1.53 -10.81
C ALA A 139 -38.47 -1.24 -9.44
N ASP A 140 -37.74 -1.41 -8.33
CA ASP A 140 -38.19 -1.08 -6.97
C ASP A 140 -37.01 -1.00 -5.97
N PRO A 141 -36.73 0.18 -5.36
CA PRO A 141 -35.66 0.36 -4.37
C PRO A 141 -35.83 -0.43 -3.06
N TYR A 142 -37.04 -0.90 -2.73
CA TYR A 142 -37.32 -1.61 -1.48
C TYR A 142 -37.18 -3.13 -1.58
N ALA A 143 -37.19 -3.69 -2.79
CA ALA A 143 -37.07 -5.14 -3.03
C ALA A 143 -35.63 -5.68 -2.89
N THR A 144 -34.63 -4.81 -2.69
CA THR A 144 -33.23 -5.25 -2.61
C THR A 144 -32.89 -5.86 -1.25
N ARG A 145 -32.44 -7.12 -1.23
CA ARG A 145 -32.03 -7.78 0.00
C ARG A 145 -30.79 -7.09 0.59
N ILE A 146 -30.76 -6.97 1.92
CA ILE A 146 -29.61 -6.44 2.67
C ILE A 146 -28.32 -7.20 2.33
N VAL A 147 -28.44 -8.51 2.09
CA VAL A 147 -27.33 -9.40 1.71
C VAL A 147 -26.67 -8.95 0.40
N ASP A 148 -27.45 -8.68 -0.66
CA ASP A 148 -26.91 -8.22 -1.95
C ASP A 148 -26.16 -6.88 -1.82
N ARG A 149 -26.63 -5.99 -0.92
CA ARG A 149 -25.97 -4.70 -0.65
C ARG A 149 -24.64 -4.87 0.06
N ARG A 150 -24.55 -5.79 1.03
CA ARG A 150 -23.30 -6.10 1.75
C ARG A 150 -22.28 -6.73 0.82
N GLU A 151 -22.68 -7.72 0.04
CA GLU A 151 -21.81 -8.40 -0.93
C GLU A 151 -21.29 -7.42 -1.98
N ALA A 152 -22.18 -6.61 -2.57
CA ALA A 152 -21.75 -5.58 -3.50
C ALA A 152 -20.82 -4.56 -2.83
N PHE A 153 -21.11 -4.11 -1.61
CA PHE A 153 -20.24 -3.17 -0.90
C PHE A 153 -18.84 -3.74 -0.63
N LEU A 154 -18.76 -4.94 -0.07
CA LEU A 154 -17.48 -5.58 0.27
C LEU A 154 -16.69 -5.93 -1.00
N GLY A 155 -17.35 -6.48 -2.00
CA GLY A 155 -16.73 -6.85 -3.26
C GLY A 155 -16.27 -5.64 -4.07
N THR A 156 -17.10 -4.60 -4.20
CA THR A 156 -16.68 -3.36 -4.88
C THR A 156 -15.60 -2.64 -4.10
N THR A 157 -15.61 -2.67 -2.77
CA THR A 157 -14.49 -2.16 -1.95
C THR A 157 -13.20 -2.89 -2.30
N ALA A 158 -13.22 -4.23 -2.33
CA ALA A 158 -12.04 -5.03 -2.65
C ALA A 158 -11.48 -4.71 -4.04
N LEU A 159 -12.36 -4.62 -5.05
CA LEU A 159 -11.98 -4.30 -6.43
C LEU A 159 -11.48 -2.85 -6.57
N LEU A 160 -12.15 -1.88 -5.96
CA LEU A 160 -11.75 -0.47 -6.05
C LEU A 160 -10.43 -0.23 -5.31
N VAL A 161 -10.21 -0.85 -4.14
CA VAL A 161 -8.93 -0.78 -3.43
C VAL A 161 -7.80 -1.34 -4.30
N PHE A 162 -8.04 -2.48 -4.95
CA PHE A 162 -7.08 -3.11 -5.87
C PHE A 162 -6.73 -2.19 -7.05
N VAL A 163 -7.74 -1.59 -7.68
CA VAL A 163 -7.55 -0.66 -8.81
C VAL A 163 -6.88 0.64 -8.38
N VAL A 164 -7.34 1.27 -7.30
CA VAL A 164 -6.80 2.54 -6.81
C VAL A 164 -5.33 2.38 -6.40
N LEU A 165 -5.00 1.32 -5.67
CA LEU A 165 -3.60 1.03 -5.32
C LEU A 165 -2.77 0.75 -6.57
N GLY A 166 -3.26 -0.08 -7.50
CA GLY A 166 -2.52 -0.37 -8.73
C GLY A 166 -2.25 0.87 -9.60
N ILE A 167 -3.14 1.86 -9.58
CA ILE A 167 -2.94 3.12 -10.30
C ILE A 167 -1.98 4.05 -9.53
N ALA A 168 -2.10 4.10 -8.20
CA ALA A 168 -1.44 5.09 -7.37
C ALA A 168 -0.02 4.69 -6.92
N THR A 169 0.24 3.40 -6.67
CA THR A 169 1.48 2.91 -6.04
C THR A 169 2.22 1.90 -6.90
N ASP A 170 3.46 1.58 -6.49
CA ASP A 170 4.17 0.43 -7.04
C ASP A 170 3.38 -0.87 -6.77
N GLY A 171 3.52 -1.82 -7.69
CA GLY A 171 2.88 -3.11 -7.61
C GLY A 171 3.55 -3.98 -6.57
N GLU A 172 3.06 -3.98 -5.33
CA GLU A 172 3.53 -4.91 -4.30
C GLU A 172 2.39 -5.77 -3.73
N PRO A 173 2.55 -7.09 -3.58
CA PRO A 173 1.50 -7.99 -3.08
C PRO A 173 0.96 -7.59 -1.70
N ARG A 174 1.82 -7.02 -0.84
CA ARG A 174 1.46 -6.63 0.54
C ARG A 174 0.39 -5.54 0.62
N PHE A 175 0.19 -4.73 -0.42
CA PHE A 175 -0.80 -3.66 -0.39
C PHE A 175 -2.22 -4.13 -0.71
N VAL A 176 -2.36 -5.23 -1.46
CA VAL A 176 -3.67 -5.77 -1.87
C VAL A 176 -4.20 -6.87 -0.96
N TYR A 177 -3.58 -7.08 0.22
CA TYR A 177 -3.98 -8.13 1.16
C TYR A 177 -5.45 -8.02 1.59
N LEU A 178 -5.92 -6.80 1.88
CA LEU A 178 -7.32 -6.57 2.20
C LEU A 178 -8.26 -7.00 1.05
N SER A 179 -7.92 -6.63 -0.19
CA SER A 179 -8.68 -7.03 -1.38
C SER A 179 -8.72 -8.55 -1.54
N VAL A 180 -7.57 -9.22 -1.34
CA VAL A 180 -7.46 -10.68 -1.39
C VAL A 180 -8.34 -11.35 -0.33
N VAL A 181 -8.29 -10.88 0.91
CA VAL A 181 -9.12 -11.43 2.01
C VAL A 181 -10.60 -11.25 1.71
N LEU A 182 -11.03 -10.05 1.33
CA LEU A 182 -12.44 -9.77 1.05
C LEU A 182 -12.98 -10.60 -0.12
N LEU A 183 -12.22 -10.69 -1.24
CA LEU A 183 -12.61 -11.52 -2.38
C LEU A 183 -12.63 -13.01 -2.04
N THR A 184 -11.68 -13.48 -1.22
CA THR A 184 -11.66 -14.88 -0.76
C THR A 184 -12.88 -15.19 0.10
N VAL A 185 -13.24 -14.32 1.05
CA VAL A 185 -14.44 -14.52 1.90
C VAL A 185 -15.71 -14.58 1.07
N ILE A 186 -15.90 -13.62 0.15
CA ILE A 186 -17.06 -13.60 -0.76
C ILE A 186 -17.03 -14.83 -1.67
N GLY A 187 -15.85 -15.24 -2.13
CA GLY A 187 -15.65 -16.42 -2.96
C GLY A 187 -16.05 -17.71 -2.27
N VAL A 188 -15.61 -17.93 -1.02
CA VAL A 188 -15.98 -19.10 -0.23
C VAL A 188 -17.49 -19.15 0.00
N GLN A 189 -18.11 -18.01 0.33
CA GLN A 189 -19.56 -17.92 0.47
C GLN A 189 -20.26 -18.29 -0.84
N SER A 190 -19.82 -17.72 -1.96
CA SER A 190 -20.39 -18.03 -3.28
C SER A 190 -20.24 -19.51 -3.63
N VAL A 191 -19.08 -20.11 -3.40
CA VAL A 191 -18.86 -21.54 -3.65
C VAL A 191 -19.79 -22.41 -2.80
N ALA A 192 -19.98 -22.07 -1.53
CA ALA A 192 -20.90 -22.77 -0.64
C ALA A 192 -22.35 -22.70 -1.14
N GLU A 193 -22.79 -21.51 -1.56
CA GLU A 193 -24.13 -21.30 -2.12
C GLU A 193 -24.34 -22.09 -3.42
N LEU A 194 -23.37 -22.09 -4.32
CA LEU A 194 -23.43 -22.89 -5.56
C LEU A 194 -23.40 -24.40 -5.30
N ALA A 195 -22.66 -24.85 -4.28
CA ALA A 195 -22.55 -26.27 -3.95
C ALA A 195 -23.84 -26.82 -3.30
N GLY A 196 -24.67 -25.97 -2.69
CA GLY A 196 -25.95 -26.35 -2.10
C GLY A 196 -25.82 -27.49 -1.09
N ARG A 197 -26.39 -28.67 -1.40
CA ARG A 197 -26.30 -29.87 -0.55
C ARG A 197 -24.87 -30.37 -0.31
N TRP A 198 -23.92 -30.00 -1.19
CA TRP A 198 -22.51 -30.36 -1.09
C TRP A 198 -21.66 -29.29 -0.41
N ALA A 199 -22.27 -28.23 0.14
CA ALA A 199 -21.53 -27.13 0.78
C ALA A 199 -20.59 -27.64 1.89
N ALA A 200 -21.07 -28.49 2.79
CA ALA A 200 -20.27 -29.01 3.88
C ALA A 200 -19.01 -29.79 3.41
N PRO A 201 -19.11 -30.82 2.53
CA PRO A 201 -17.92 -31.51 2.05
C PRO A 201 -16.99 -30.61 1.20
N VAL A 202 -17.53 -29.69 0.39
CA VAL A 202 -16.72 -28.75 -0.40
C VAL A 202 -15.94 -27.79 0.51
N LEU A 203 -16.59 -27.22 1.53
CA LEU A 203 -15.93 -26.32 2.49
C LEU A 203 -14.89 -27.05 3.33
N THR A 204 -15.14 -28.30 3.70
CA THR A 204 -14.15 -29.15 4.39
C THR A 204 -12.93 -29.39 3.50
N ALA A 205 -13.14 -29.71 2.21
CA ALA A 205 -12.04 -29.89 1.26
C ALA A 205 -11.23 -28.60 1.04
N VAL A 206 -11.90 -27.46 0.88
CA VAL A 206 -11.25 -26.14 0.77
C VAL A 206 -10.45 -25.83 2.02
N SER A 207 -11.00 -26.10 3.21
CA SER A 207 -10.33 -25.86 4.49
C SER A 207 -9.11 -26.76 4.65
N ALA A 208 -9.23 -28.05 4.36
CA ALA A 208 -8.12 -29.00 4.41
C ALA A 208 -6.99 -28.61 3.44
N LEU A 209 -7.33 -28.26 2.20
CA LEU A 209 -6.33 -27.84 1.21
C LEU A 209 -5.66 -26.51 1.59
N SER A 210 -6.40 -25.59 2.22
CA SER A 210 -5.85 -24.35 2.76
C SER A 210 -4.84 -24.63 3.88
N VAL A 211 -5.15 -25.52 4.81
CA VAL A 211 -4.22 -25.94 5.88
C VAL A 211 -2.96 -26.56 5.30
N VAL A 212 -3.09 -27.47 4.33
CA VAL A 212 -1.95 -28.09 3.64
C VAL A 212 -1.09 -27.03 2.94
N THR A 213 -1.72 -26.07 2.27
CA THR A 213 -1.02 -24.98 1.56
C THR A 213 -0.25 -24.08 2.55
N VAL A 214 -0.85 -23.74 3.70
CA VAL A 214 -0.19 -22.95 4.74
C VAL A 214 1.00 -23.70 5.33
N LEU A 215 0.84 -24.98 5.66
CA LEU A 215 1.92 -25.80 6.18
C LEU A 215 3.06 -25.94 5.17
N GLY A 216 2.74 -26.25 3.91
CA GLY A 216 3.71 -26.34 2.82
C GLY A 216 4.47 -25.03 2.61
N THR A 217 3.76 -23.90 2.57
CA THR A 217 4.38 -22.58 2.41
C THR A 217 5.26 -22.23 3.61
N THR A 218 4.82 -22.53 4.83
CA THR A 218 5.59 -22.29 6.06
C THR A 218 6.87 -23.11 6.06
N GLN A 219 6.83 -24.37 5.61
CA GLN A 219 8.01 -25.22 5.49
C GLN A 219 9.00 -24.68 4.46
N VAL A 220 8.52 -24.24 3.29
CA VAL A 220 9.34 -23.61 2.24
C VAL A 220 10.02 -22.33 2.75
N VAL A 221 9.28 -21.48 3.49
CA VAL A 221 9.80 -20.26 4.11
C VAL A 221 10.82 -20.58 5.19
N ALA A 222 10.49 -21.49 6.12
CA ALA A 222 11.35 -21.86 7.25
C ALA A 222 12.67 -22.50 6.81
N HIS A 223 12.66 -23.25 5.70
CA HIS A 223 13.85 -23.89 5.15
C HIS A 223 14.57 -23.04 4.08
N GLY A 224 14.23 -21.75 3.97
CA GLY A 224 14.97 -20.79 3.15
C GLY A 224 14.89 -21.04 1.64
N ALA A 225 13.93 -21.85 1.17
CA ALA A 225 13.73 -22.09 -0.25
C ALA A 225 13.19 -20.85 -0.99
N MET A 226 12.70 -19.85 -0.25
CA MET A 226 12.66 -18.46 -0.72
C MET A 226 13.81 -17.68 -0.08
N PRO A 227 14.74 -17.10 -0.86
CA PRO A 227 15.76 -16.22 -0.33
C PRO A 227 15.09 -14.98 0.25
N GLY A 228 14.83 -15.00 1.56
CA GLY A 228 14.46 -13.82 2.30
C GLY A 228 15.61 -12.81 2.30
N PRO A 229 15.33 -11.51 2.49
CA PRO A 229 16.36 -10.48 2.69
C PRO A 229 17.08 -10.61 4.05
N ASP A 230 17.22 -11.83 4.58
CA ASP A 230 17.59 -12.12 5.96
C ASP A 230 19.04 -11.74 6.30
N ARG A 231 19.78 -11.21 5.31
CA ARG A 231 21.13 -10.66 5.44
C ARG A 231 21.32 -9.33 4.72
N LEU A 232 20.24 -8.60 4.41
CA LEU A 232 20.37 -7.20 3.94
C LEU A 232 20.80 -6.30 5.10
N SER A 233 20.19 -6.48 6.27
CA SER A 233 20.53 -5.76 7.50
C SER A 233 22.00 -5.92 7.91
N ASP A 234 22.56 -7.11 7.67
CA ASP A 234 23.97 -7.41 7.93
C ASP A 234 24.93 -6.59 7.05
N SER A 235 24.42 -5.99 5.97
CA SER A 235 25.17 -5.03 5.14
C SER A 235 24.81 -3.59 5.46
N THR A 236 23.52 -3.26 5.53
CA THR A 236 23.04 -1.88 5.66
C THR A 236 23.27 -1.31 7.05
N VAL A 237 23.04 -2.08 8.12
CA VAL A 237 23.16 -1.60 9.51
C VAL A 237 24.61 -1.25 9.89
N PRO A 238 25.63 -2.10 9.62
CA PRO A 238 27.01 -1.75 9.94
C PRO A 238 27.50 -0.53 9.15
N ALA A 239 27.16 -0.45 7.86
CA ALA A 239 27.51 0.69 7.03
C ALA A 239 26.85 1.99 7.53
N ALA A 240 25.56 1.93 7.89
CA ALA A 240 24.81 3.06 8.40
C ALA A 240 25.37 3.59 9.73
N ARG A 241 25.69 2.71 10.69
CA ARG A 241 26.25 3.12 11.98
C ARG A 241 27.57 3.89 11.84
N GLN A 242 28.40 3.51 10.86
CA GLN A 242 29.66 4.21 10.56
C GLN A 242 29.47 5.57 9.86
N LEU A 243 28.27 5.87 9.38
CA LEU A 243 27.91 7.15 8.78
C LEU A 243 27.27 8.12 9.78
N SER A 244 27.04 7.68 11.03
CA SER A 244 26.45 8.53 12.06
C SER A 244 27.29 9.78 12.31
N SER A 245 26.59 10.90 12.51
CA SER A 245 27.24 12.18 12.82
C SER A 245 26.39 13.03 13.75
N PRO A 246 27.01 13.77 14.69
CA PRO A 246 26.30 14.77 15.49
C PRO A 246 25.98 16.06 14.71
N ALA A 247 26.61 16.27 13.54
CA ALA A 247 26.34 17.41 12.66
C ALA A 247 25.31 17.05 11.58
N PRO A 248 24.61 18.03 10.95
CA PRO A 248 23.68 17.77 9.87
C PRO A 248 24.31 16.89 8.77
N CYS A 249 23.69 15.74 8.51
CA CYS A 249 24.19 14.75 7.57
C CYS A 249 23.06 14.20 6.69
N LEU A 250 23.42 13.93 5.44
CA LEU A 250 22.54 13.38 4.41
C LEU A 250 23.21 12.15 3.77
N VAL A 251 22.54 11.01 3.80
CA VAL A 251 23.01 9.77 3.16
C VAL A 251 22.16 9.48 1.93
N VAL A 252 22.81 9.40 0.77
CA VAL A 252 22.17 9.08 -0.50
C VAL A 252 22.33 7.58 -0.77
N THR A 253 21.24 6.83 -0.79
CA THR A 253 21.29 5.35 -0.84
C THR A 253 20.05 4.73 -1.49
N GLY A 254 20.16 3.48 -1.95
CA GLY A 254 19.02 2.66 -2.37
C GLY A 254 18.26 1.98 -1.21
N TYR A 255 18.69 2.22 0.04
CA TYR A 255 18.20 1.58 1.26
C TYR A 255 17.81 2.62 2.33
N GLU A 256 17.09 3.67 1.92
CA GLU A 256 16.73 4.85 2.74
C GLU A 256 16.24 4.53 4.16
N PRO A 257 15.19 3.71 4.38
CA PRO A 257 14.58 3.65 5.71
C PRO A 257 15.53 3.06 6.75
N GLU A 258 16.26 2.01 6.37
CA GLU A 258 17.16 1.31 7.27
C GLU A 258 18.43 2.13 7.51
N VAL A 259 19.03 2.68 6.46
CA VAL A 259 20.26 3.47 6.58
C VAL A 259 20.01 4.79 7.31
N GLY A 260 18.91 5.48 7.02
CA GLY A 260 18.53 6.70 7.75
C GLY A 260 18.31 6.43 9.24
N TRP A 261 17.55 5.37 9.56
CA TRP A 261 17.28 5.01 10.96
C TRP A 261 18.55 4.69 11.76
N TYR A 262 19.44 3.85 11.22
CA TYR A 262 20.63 3.40 11.95
C TYR A 262 21.82 4.36 11.89
N SER A 263 21.86 5.29 10.92
CA SER A 263 22.85 6.36 10.89
C SER A 263 22.41 7.59 11.70
N GLY A 264 21.10 7.80 11.88
CA GLY A 264 20.56 9.04 12.45
C GLY A 264 20.66 10.25 11.51
N CYS A 265 21.10 10.04 10.27
CA CYS A 265 21.15 11.05 9.22
C CYS A 265 19.86 11.06 8.40
N ASP A 266 19.56 12.20 7.77
CA ASP A 266 18.55 12.21 6.71
C ASP A 266 19.00 11.27 5.60
N ALA A 267 18.08 10.48 5.05
CA ALA A 267 18.39 9.55 3.97
C ALA A 267 17.49 9.81 2.76
N VAL A 268 18.10 9.87 1.58
CA VAL A 268 17.40 10.10 0.31
C VAL A 268 17.86 9.13 -0.77
N THR A 269 17.02 8.84 -1.76
CA THR A 269 17.41 8.01 -2.91
C THR A 269 18.26 8.82 -3.88
N TYR A 270 19.05 8.14 -4.70
CA TYR A 270 19.78 8.75 -5.81
C TYR A 270 18.85 9.54 -6.76
N ALA A 271 17.61 9.07 -6.94
CA ALA A 271 16.64 9.76 -7.79
C ALA A 271 16.16 11.07 -7.17
N GLN A 272 15.93 11.10 -5.85
CA GLN A 272 15.56 12.32 -5.13
C GLN A 272 16.72 13.30 -5.06
N TYR A 273 17.93 12.82 -4.75
CA TYR A 273 19.12 13.66 -4.64
C TYR A 273 19.41 14.46 -5.92
N ARG A 274 19.15 13.88 -7.10
CA ARG A 274 19.25 14.58 -8.40
C ARG A 274 18.35 15.80 -8.56
N LYS A 275 17.22 15.84 -7.85
CA LYS A 275 16.17 16.87 -8.02
C LYS A 275 16.13 17.86 -6.86
N MET A 276 16.78 17.54 -5.74
CA MET A 276 16.82 18.39 -4.56
C MET A 276 18.12 19.17 -4.49
N ARG A 277 18.11 20.23 -3.67
CA ARG A 277 19.33 20.88 -3.20
C ARG A 277 19.58 20.40 -1.77
N ALA A 278 20.80 19.94 -1.51
CA ALA A 278 21.20 19.62 -0.14
C ALA A 278 21.22 20.91 0.69
N PRO A 279 20.74 20.90 1.94
CA PRO A 279 20.83 22.07 2.81
C PRO A 279 22.29 22.47 3.03
N GLU A 280 22.55 23.78 3.12
CA GLU A 280 23.89 24.30 3.36
C GLU A 280 24.47 23.77 4.67
N GLY A 281 25.77 23.49 4.70
CA GLY A 281 26.44 22.91 5.87
C GLY A 281 26.13 21.43 6.15
N THR A 282 25.39 20.74 5.28
CA THR A 282 25.08 19.31 5.44
C THR A 282 26.16 18.45 4.80
N ARG A 283 26.71 17.49 5.56
CA ARG A 283 27.65 16.50 5.03
C ARG A 283 26.89 15.47 4.18
N VAL A 284 27.19 15.40 2.89
CA VAL A 284 26.52 14.46 1.98
C VAL A 284 27.39 13.23 1.75
N SER A 285 26.83 12.03 1.97
CA SER A 285 27.51 10.76 1.72
C SER A 285 26.71 9.91 0.74
N LEU A 286 27.30 9.55 -0.41
CA LEU A 286 26.73 8.58 -1.34
C LEU A 286 27.14 7.17 -0.87
N LEU A 287 26.17 6.29 -0.60
CA LEU A 287 26.39 4.93 -0.11
C LEU A 287 26.04 3.89 -1.16
N LEU A 288 27.08 3.24 -1.68
CA LEU A 288 27.00 2.17 -2.67
C LEU A 288 27.31 0.82 -2.03
N PHE A 289 26.76 -0.25 -2.59
CA PHE A 289 27.11 -1.63 -2.24
C PHE A 289 27.50 -2.40 -3.50
N GLU A 290 28.44 -3.33 -3.42
CA GLU A 290 28.85 -4.16 -4.56
C GLU A 290 27.65 -4.80 -5.30
N ARG A 291 26.66 -5.28 -4.55
CA ARG A 291 25.44 -5.92 -5.07
C ARG A 291 24.16 -5.12 -4.76
N GLY A 292 24.29 -3.80 -4.59
CA GLY A 292 23.16 -2.93 -4.24
C GLY A 292 22.20 -2.66 -5.40
N ARG A 293 20.91 -2.49 -5.09
CA ARG A 293 19.87 -2.09 -6.06
C ARG A 293 19.81 -0.57 -6.24
N LEU A 294 19.27 -0.12 -7.37
CA LEU A 294 18.95 1.29 -7.66
C LEU A 294 20.15 2.25 -7.56
N GLN A 295 21.36 1.74 -7.82
CA GLN A 295 22.59 2.51 -7.77
C GLN A 295 22.87 3.21 -9.12
N PRO A 296 23.47 4.41 -9.09
CA PRO A 296 23.88 5.11 -10.30
C PRO A 296 25.04 4.39 -11.00
N SER A 297 25.13 4.56 -12.32
CA SER A 297 26.34 4.21 -13.07
C SER A 297 27.51 5.13 -12.69
N THR A 298 28.73 4.79 -13.09
CA THR A 298 29.92 5.62 -12.89
C THR A 298 29.74 7.05 -13.40
N ALA A 299 29.19 7.22 -14.60
CA ALA A 299 28.84 8.54 -15.14
C ALA A 299 27.72 9.23 -14.35
N GLY A 300 26.78 8.46 -13.79
CA GLY A 300 25.75 8.97 -12.89
C GLY A 300 26.31 9.49 -11.58
N LEU A 301 27.31 8.80 -11.00
CA LEU A 301 28.02 9.25 -9.80
C LEU A 301 28.77 10.56 -10.03
N GLN A 302 29.49 10.69 -11.14
CA GLN A 302 30.20 11.94 -11.49
C GLN A 302 29.22 13.12 -11.62
N LYS A 303 28.04 12.90 -12.21
CA LYS A 303 27.00 13.93 -12.27
C LYS A 303 26.45 14.31 -10.89
N LEU A 304 26.39 13.35 -9.97
CA LEU A 304 25.91 13.58 -8.61
C LEU A 304 26.94 14.25 -7.70
N SER A 305 28.22 13.91 -7.85
CA SER A 305 29.30 14.58 -7.13
C SER A 305 29.56 15.98 -7.69
N GLY A 306 29.32 16.19 -8.99
CA GLY A 306 29.66 17.44 -9.67
C GLY A 306 31.17 17.73 -9.54
N ASN A 307 31.50 19.00 -9.32
CA ASN A 307 32.89 19.46 -9.11
C ASN A 307 33.31 19.50 -7.63
N ARG A 308 32.58 18.81 -6.74
CA ARG A 308 32.86 18.81 -5.30
C ARG A 308 34.06 17.92 -5.00
N GLU A 309 34.82 18.28 -3.97
CA GLU A 309 35.87 17.40 -3.49
C GLU A 309 35.25 16.16 -2.86
N THR A 310 35.79 14.99 -3.17
CA THR A 310 35.24 13.71 -2.72
C THR A 310 36.25 12.90 -1.95
N THR A 311 35.85 12.39 -0.78
CA THR A 311 36.61 11.35 -0.07
C THR A 311 35.91 10.01 -0.21
N VAL A 312 36.66 8.98 -0.59
CA VAL A 312 36.14 7.63 -0.80
C VAL A 312 36.66 6.70 0.27
N ARG A 313 35.78 5.91 0.89
CA ARG A 313 36.15 4.85 1.82
C ARG A 313 35.28 3.62 1.61
N THR A 314 35.82 2.45 1.92
CA THR A 314 35.11 1.17 1.84
C THR A 314 34.82 0.63 3.24
N ILE A 315 33.67 -0.01 3.39
CA ILE A 315 33.23 -0.65 4.62
C ILE A 315 32.93 -2.11 4.28
N SER A 316 33.74 -3.04 4.79
CA SER A 316 33.46 -4.47 4.64
C SER A 316 32.22 -4.83 5.46
N THR A 317 31.29 -5.57 4.84
CA THR A 317 30.08 -6.04 5.53
C THR A 317 29.90 -7.54 5.32
N PRO A 318 29.46 -8.28 6.34
CA PRO A 318 29.23 -9.73 6.23
C PRO A 318 27.95 -10.08 5.45
N GLY A 319 27.11 -9.09 5.16
CA GLY A 319 25.81 -9.29 4.54
C GLY A 319 25.84 -9.55 3.04
N SER A 320 24.65 -9.80 2.51
CA SER A 320 24.42 -10.19 1.12
C SER A 320 24.70 -9.08 0.09
N LEU A 321 24.88 -7.83 0.51
CA LEU A 321 25.18 -6.73 -0.42
C LEU A 321 26.68 -6.56 -0.69
N GLY A 322 27.54 -7.24 0.07
CA GLY A 322 28.99 -7.14 -0.05
C GLY A 322 29.57 -5.85 0.55
N THR A 323 30.76 -5.46 0.09
CA THR A 323 31.43 -4.25 0.57
C THR A 323 30.63 -3.01 0.22
N ALA A 324 30.50 -2.09 1.17
CA ALA A 324 29.91 -0.79 0.95
C ALA A 324 30.98 0.23 0.56
N THR A 325 30.72 1.07 -0.44
CA THR A 325 31.57 2.21 -0.81
C THR A 325 30.85 3.50 -0.42
N VAL A 326 31.52 4.33 0.38
CA VAL A 326 31.03 5.64 0.82
C VAL A 326 31.83 6.72 0.12
N ILE A 327 31.13 7.61 -0.58
CA ILE A 327 31.70 8.79 -1.22
C ILE A 327 31.16 10.02 -0.48
N THR A 328 32.00 10.69 0.30
CA THR A 328 31.60 11.91 1.02
C THR A 328 31.93 13.12 0.18
N LEU A 329 30.96 14.03 0.01
CA LEU A 329 31.09 15.26 -0.75
C LEU A 329 31.37 16.43 0.21
N HIS A 330 32.36 17.24 -0.11
CA HIS A 330 32.67 18.51 0.56
C HIS A 330 32.17 19.67 -0.31
#